data_AF-A0A1Q8ZEI7-F1
#
_entry.id   AF-A0A1Q8ZEI7-F1
#
_cell.length_a   1.000
_cell.length_b   1.000
_cell.length_c   1.000
_cell.angle_alpha   90.00
_cell.angle_beta   90.00
_cell.angle_gamma   90.00
#
_symmetry.space_group_name_H-M   'P 1'
#
loop_
_entity.id
_entity.type
_entity.pdbx_description
1 polymer ?
#
loop_
_entity_poly.entity_id
_entity_poly.type
_entity_poly.pdbx_seq_one_letter_code
_entity_poly.pdbx_strand_id
1 'polypeptide(L)'
;MSKTPFEESHSLDDELLPEYHFDYKKAKPNRFAASDGTQLLKVVVLDEDVARVFTTPESVNKVLRALIESMPQATTVTQPNNPGAAD
;
A
#
# COMPACT_ATOMS: atom_id res chain seq x y z
N MET A 1 -48.32 -15.22 -8.18
CA MET A 1 -47.78 -13.94 -7.70
C MET A 1 -48.11 -13.82 -6.22
N SER A 2 -47.16 -14.09 -5.32
CA SER A 2 -47.31 -13.87 -3.88
C SER A 2 -46.26 -12.86 -3.44
N LYS A 3 -46.75 -11.72 -2.95
CA LYS A 3 -45.96 -10.57 -2.51
C LYS A 3 -45.68 -10.78 -1.02
N THR A 4 -44.42 -10.95 -0.65
CA THR A 4 -44.01 -11.02 0.76
C THR A 4 -43.80 -9.59 1.28
N PRO A 5 -44.44 -9.19 2.39
CA PRO A 5 -44.22 -7.88 2.98
C PRO A 5 -42.83 -7.85 3.62
N PHE A 6 -42.01 -6.91 3.21
CA PHE A 6 -40.75 -6.58 3.87
C PHE A 6 -41.03 -5.37 4.75
N GLU A 7 -41.36 -5.59 6.02
CA GLU A 7 -41.12 -4.63 7.10
C GLU A 7 -41.02 -5.41 8.40
N GLU A 8 -39.80 -5.50 8.93
CA GLU A 8 -39.51 -5.17 10.32
C GLU A 8 -37.99 -5.09 10.46
N SER A 9 -37.51 -3.91 10.81
CA SER A 9 -36.15 -3.68 11.27
C SER A 9 -35.97 -4.35 12.63
N HIS A 10 -35.82 -5.68 12.61
CA HIS A 10 -35.31 -6.40 13.76
C HIS A 10 -33.85 -5.98 13.94
N SER A 11 -33.57 -5.33 15.06
CA SER A 11 -32.22 -5.13 15.56
C SER A 11 -31.51 -6.49 15.56
N LEU A 12 -30.57 -6.66 14.64
CA LEU A 12 -29.83 -7.89 14.33
C LEU A 12 -29.08 -8.49 15.55
N ASP A 13 -29.02 -7.74 16.65
CA ASP A 13 -28.39 -8.16 17.91
C ASP A 13 -29.22 -9.19 18.70
N ASP A 14 -30.53 -9.33 18.42
CA ASP A 14 -31.42 -10.18 19.23
C ASP A 14 -31.67 -11.59 18.65
N GLU A 15 -31.19 -11.86 17.43
CA GLU A 15 -31.34 -13.17 16.76
C GLU A 15 -30.11 -14.08 16.94
N LEU A 16 -28.96 -13.51 17.31
CA LEU A 16 -27.71 -14.25 17.45
C LEU A 16 -27.47 -14.67 18.89
N LEU A 17 -27.24 -15.96 19.11
CA LEU A 17 -26.89 -16.48 20.43
C LEU A 17 -25.56 -15.88 20.92
N PRO A 18 -25.35 -15.74 22.24
CA PRO A 18 -24.12 -15.18 22.82
C PRO A 18 -22.83 -15.82 22.30
N GLU A 19 -22.87 -17.11 21.94
CA GLU A 19 -21.76 -17.88 21.40
C GLU A 19 -21.26 -17.38 20.02
N TYR A 20 -22.10 -16.61 19.30
CA TYR A 20 -21.73 -16.01 18.01
C TYR A 20 -21.10 -14.62 18.15
N HIS A 21 -20.87 -14.14 19.37
CA HIS A 21 -20.09 -12.93 19.63
C HIS A 21 -18.58 -13.23 19.60
N PHE A 22 -18.02 -13.27 18.39
CA PHE A 22 -16.60 -13.54 18.20
C PHE A 22 -15.72 -12.31 18.50
N ASP A 23 -14.60 -12.55 19.20
CA ASP A 23 -13.53 -11.56 19.34
C ASP A 23 -12.67 -11.55 18.06
N TYR A 24 -13.05 -10.71 17.10
CA TYR A 24 -12.38 -10.62 15.80
C TYR A 24 -10.90 -10.19 15.90
N LYS A 25 -10.43 -9.67 17.05
CA LYS A 25 -9.01 -9.38 17.26
C LYS A 25 -8.17 -10.65 17.41
N LYS A 26 -8.80 -11.78 17.74
CA LYS A 26 -8.18 -13.12 17.81
C LYS A 26 -8.40 -13.93 16.53
N ALA A 27 -9.11 -13.37 15.54
CA ALA A 27 -9.33 -14.05 14.28
C ALA A 27 -7.99 -14.23 13.55
N LYS A 28 -7.86 -15.37 12.87
CA LYS A 28 -6.70 -15.59 12.00
C LYS A 28 -6.76 -14.60 10.83
N PRO A 29 -5.61 -14.06 10.38
CA PRO A 29 -5.54 -13.26 9.16
C PRO A 29 -6.22 -13.99 8.00
N ASN A 30 -6.96 -13.25 7.19
CA ASN A 30 -7.70 -13.82 6.08
C ASN A 30 -6.73 -14.40 5.03
N ARG A 31 -6.76 -15.71 4.81
CA ARG A 31 -5.93 -16.41 3.80
C ARG A 31 -6.14 -15.95 2.35
N PHE A 32 -7.26 -15.29 2.08
CA PHE A 32 -7.61 -14.74 0.78
C PHE A 32 -7.34 -13.23 0.69
N ALA A 33 -7.16 -12.57 1.83
CA ALA A 33 -6.53 -11.26 1.79
C ALA A 33 -5.07 -11.53 1.40
N ALA A 34 -4.57 -10.81 0.39
CA ALA A 34 -3.20 -10.97 -0.06
C ALA A 34 -2.26 -10.74 1.12
N SER A 35 -1.80 -11.82 1.76
CA SER A 35 -1.01 -11.77 2.99
C SER A 35 0.46 -11.53 2.72
N ASP A 36 0.92 -11.82 1.51
CA ASP A 36 2.33 -11.82 1.17
C ASP A 36 2.49 -11.40 -0.30
N GLY A 37 3.11 -10.24 -0.54
CA GLY A 37 3.56 -9.88 -1.88
C GLY A 37 2.57 -9.10 -2.75
N THR A 38 1.60 -8.37 -2.16
CA THR A 38 1.11 -7.18 -2.87
C THR A 38 2.36 -6.32 -3.07
N GLN A 39 2.89 -6.26 -4.31
CA GLN A 39 3.94 -5.33 -4.68
C GLN A 39 3.60 -4.03 -3.97
N LEU A 40 4.43 -3.58 -3.03
CA LEU A 40 4.18 -2.38 -2.26
C LEU A 40 3.85 -1.30 -3.28
N LEU A 41 2.56 -0.97 -3.41
CA LEU A 41 2.08 -0.04 -4.41
C LEU A 41 2.62 1.30 -3.95
N LYS A 42 3.78 1.67 -4.48
CA LYS A 42 4.45 2.90 -4.12
C LYS A 42 3.74 4.03 -4.86
N VAL A 43 2.77 4.61 -4.18
CA VAL A 43 2.05 5.79 -4.66
C VAL A 43 2.94 7.01 -4.48
N VAL A 44 3.11 7.77 -5.56
CA VAL A 44 3.82 9.04 -5.56
C VAL A 44 2.83 10.10 -6.03
N VAL A 45 2.73 11.20 -5.29
CA VAL A 45 1.90 12.35 -5.66
C VAL A 45 2.71 13.23 -6.60
N LEU A 46 2.12 13.59 -7.74
CA LEU A 46 2.67 14.55 -8.69
C LEU A 46 1.88 15.85 -8.60
N ASP A 47 2.54 16.97 -8.84
CA ASP A 47 1.87 18.26 -9.01
C ASP A 47 1.02 18.27 -10.30
N GLU A 48 0.01 19.16 -10.33
CA GLU A 48 -1.00 19.19 -11.40
C GLU A 48 -0.38 19.44 -12.79
N ASP A 49 0.60 20.34 -12.86
CA ASP A 49 1.30 20.70 -14.09
C ASP A 49 2.10 19.51 -14.65
N VAL A 50 2.76 18.74 -13.77
CA VAL A 50 3.49 17.53 -14.13
C VAL A 50 2.55 16.41 -14.55
N ALA A 51 1.46 16.19 -13.81
CA ALA A 51 0.46 15.16 -14.10
C ALA A 51 -0.27 15.40 -15.43
N ARG A 52 -0.42 16.66 -15.85
CA ARG A 52 -1.01 17.02 -17.15
C ARG A 52 -0.14 16.58 -18.32
N VAL A 53 1.19 16.55 -18.13
CA VAL A 53 2.15 16.11 -19.15
C VAL A 53 2.33 14.58 -19.10
N PHE A 54 2.40 14.01 -17.90
CA PHE A 54 2.63 12.58 -17.69
C PHE A 54 1.37 11.88 -17.20
N THR A 55 0.57 11.38 -18.15
CA THR A 55 -0.73 10.74 -17.85
C THR A 55 -0.62 9.27 -17.47
N THR A 56 0.56 8.63 -17.66
CA THR A 56 0.77 7.21 -17.34
C THR A 56 2.02 6.99 -16.49
N PRO A 57 2.00 6.00 -15.58
CA PRO A 57 3.16 5.67 -14.75
C PRO A 57 4.36 5.20 -15.60
N GLU A 58 4.14 4.56 -16.75
CA GLU A 58 5.21 4.14 -17.66
C GLU A 58 5.95 5.34 -18.24
N SER A 59 5.23 6.41 -18.61
CA SER A 59 5.81 7.63 -19.17
C SER A 59 6.72 8.33 -18.17
N VAL A 60 6.23 8.48 -16.92
CA VAL A 60 7.02 9.02 -15.81
C VAL A 60 8.29 8.21 -15.59
N ASN A 61 8.14 6.89 -15.41
CA ASN A 61 9.26 6.00 -15.09
C ASN A 61 10.31 5.96 -16.21
N LYS A 62 9.91 6.06 -17.47
CA LYS A 62 10.84 6.09 -18.60
C LYS A 62 11.74 7.33 -18.57
N VAL A 63 11.15 8.50 -18.32
CA VAL A 63 11.91 9.76 -18.24
C VAL A 63 12.82 9.77 -17.02
N LEU A 64 12.31 9.36 -15.85
CA LEU A 64 13.12 9.31 -14.64
C LEU A 64 14.33 8.37 -14.78
N ARG A 65 14.17 7.22 -15.44
CA ARG A 65 15.28 6.29 -15.71
C ARG A 65 16.32 6.88 -16.66
N ALA A 66 15.88 7.46 -17.78
CA ALA A 66 16.78 8.11 -18.72
C ALA A 66 17.56 9.28 -18.07
N LEU A 67 16.91 9.99 -17.15
CA LEU A 67 17.56 11.04 -16.38
C LEU A 67 18.63 10.46 -15.43
N ILE A 68 18.32 9.38 -14.71
CA ILE A 68 19.29 8.69 -13.84
C ILE A 68 20.51 8.19 -14.64
N GLU A 69 20.28 7.68 -15.86
CA GLU A 69 21.35 7.19 -16.74
C GLU A 69 22.24 8.31 -17.30
N SER A 70 21.67 9.49 -17.53
CA SER A 70 22.38 10.65 -18.08
C SER A 70 23.04 11.53 -17.01
N MET A 71 22.64 11.39 -15.75
CA MET A 71 23.28 12.09 -14.64
C MET A 71 24.69 11.53 -14.39
N PRO A 72 25.69 12.41 -14.16
CA PRO A 72 27.01 11.95 -13.76
C PRO A 72 26.87 11.17 -12.47
N GLN A 73 27.33 9.91 -12.46
CA GLN A 73 27.34 9.08 -11.27
C GLN A 73 28.16 9.82 -10.21
N ALA A 74 27.49 10.43 -9.24
CA ALA A 74 28.17 10.93 -8.06
C ALA A 74 28.81 9.70 -7.44
N THR A 75 30.13 9.57 -7.61
CA THR A 75 30.92 8.57 -6.91
C THR A 75 30.62 8.80 -5.44
N THR A 76 29.85 7.90 -4.85
CA THR A 76 29.73 7.81 -3.41
C THR A 76 31.15 7.59 -2.92
N VAL A 77 31.79 8.67 -2.45
CA VAL A 77 33.06 8.60 -1.76
C VAL A 77 32.82 7.71 -0.56
N THR A 78 33.26 6.46 -0.67
CA THR A 78 33.50 5.57 0.46
C THR A 78 34.36 6.36 1.43
N GLN A 79 33.75 6.84 2.51
CA GLN A 79 34.47 7.42 3.62
C GLN A 79 35.29 6.28 4.24
N PRO A 80 36.63 6.31 4.20
CA PRO A 80 37.43 5.33 4.91
C PRO A 80 37.34 5.70 6.39
N ASN A 81 36.49 4.98 7.12
CA ASN A 81 36.54 4.99 8.57
C ASN A 81 37.84 4.32 9.00
N ASN A 82 38.89 5.11 9.17
CA ASN A 82 40.05 4.75 9.94
C ASN A 82 40.31 5.86 10.97
N PRO A 83 39.85 5.72 12.23
CA PRO A 83 40.42 6.48 13.31
C PRO A 83 41.76 5.81 13.66
N GLY A 84 42.83 6.56 13.43
CA GLY A 84 44.20 6.10 13.57
C GLY A 84 44.54 5.60 14.96
N ALA A 85 45.51 4.70 14.96
CA ALA A 85 46.52 4.63 16.00
C ALA A 85 47.14 6.02 16.21
N ALA A 86 47.04 6.55 17.42
CA ALA A 86 47.99 7.47 18.01
C ALA A 86 47.80 7.48 19.53
N ASP A 87 48.90 7.12 20.21
CA ASP A 87 49.21 7.17 21.65
C ASP A 87 48.54 6.16 22.60
#